data_AF-A0A955HGK6-F1
#
_entry.id   AF-A0A955HGK6-F1
#
_cell.length_a   1.000
_cell.length_b   1.000
_cell.length_c   1.000
_cell.angle_alpha   90.00
_cell.angle_beta   90.00
_cell.angle_gamma   90.00
#
_symmetry.space_group_name_H-M   'P 1'
#
loop_
_entity.id
_entity.type
_entity.pdbx_description
1 polymer ?
#
loop_
_entity_poly.entity_id
_entity_poly.type
_entity_poly.pdbx_seq_one_letter_code
_entity_poly.pdbx_strand_id
1 'polypeptide(L)'
;MKEVANWRRSKKSRLIIIIGLLVLVAVIGFFFEKTRMWMLGIGAVLLIALGLEAANTDVDLSKAWEQKSFENTVIQRDEDGNAIYGAMCEENVYNCDDFSTQSEAQEVYDTCHTADNPDRHGLDRDGDGVACQSLPQGVE
;
A
#
# COMPACT_ATOMS: atom_id res chain seq x y z
N MET A 1 20.94 -5.01 -8.70
CA MET A 1 19.56 -5.32 -8.26
C MET A 1 18.87 -4.14 -7.57
N LYS A 2 19.56 -3.33 -6.73
CA LYS A 2 18.98 -2.14 -6.07
C LYS A 2 18.37 -1.10 -7.06
N GLU A 3 18.98 -0.91 -8.22
CA GLU A 3 18.46 0.06 -9.21
C GLU A 3 17.14 -0.37 -9.87
N VAL A 4 16.98 -1.67 -10.14
CA VAL A 4 15.75 -2.21 -10.75
C VAL A 4 14.57 -2.12 -9.79
N ALA A 5 14.83 -2.25 -8.48
CA ALA A 5 13.81 -2.09 -7.44
C ALA A 5 13.26 -0.65 -7.39
N ASN A 6 14.13 0.36 -7.59
CA ASN A 6 13.73 1.77 -7.59
C ASN A 6 12.83 2.13 -8.79
N TRP A 7 13.05 1.49 -9.94
CA TRP A 7 12.21 1.67 -11.14
C TRP A 7 10.78 1.15 -10.95
N ARG A 8 10.61 0.12 -10.12
CA ARG A 8 9.30 -0.44 -9.77
C ARG A 8 8.51 0.44 -8.81
N ARG A 9 9.21 1.23 -7.97
CA ARG A 9 8.59 2.10 -6.95
C ARG A 9 8.20 3.46 -7.52
N SER A 10 8.96 3.98 -8.48
CA SER A 10 8.72 5.31 -9.06
C SER A 10 7.53 5.33 -10.03
N LYS A 11 6.49 6.12 -9.71
CA LYS A 11 5.32 6.38 -10.59
C LYS A 11 5.75 6.82 -12.00
N LYS A 12 6.73 7.72 -12.11
CA LYS A 12 7.25 8.19 -13.40
C LYS A 12 7.84 7.04 -14.22
N SER A 13 8.57 6.14 -13.56
CA SER A 13 9.19 4.99 -14.22
C SER A 13 8.14 3.98 -14.69
N ARG A 14 7.13 3.66 -13.88
CA ARG A 14 6.00 2.82 -14.26
C ARG A 14 5.26 3.36 -15.48
N LEU A 15 4.97 4.66 -15.48
CA LEU A 15 4.27 5.33 -16.57
C LEU A 15 5.08 5.30 -17.88
N ILE A 16 6.39 5.57 -17.82
CA ILE A 16 7.29 5.49 -18.98
C ILE A 16 7.34 4.06 -19.55
N ILE A 17 7.39 3.04 -18.68
CA ILE A 17 7.41 1.64 -19.10
C ILE A 17 6.08 1.25 -19.78
N ILE A 18 4.93 1.58 -19.18
CA ILE A 18 3.61 1.27 -19.73
C ILE A 18 3.42 1.95 -21.10
N ILE A 19 3.80 3.23 -21.22
CA ILE A 19 3.73 3.97 -22.50
C ILE A 19 4.68 3.33 -23.54
N GLY A 20 5.90 2.96 -23.14
CA GLY A 20 6.85 2.28 -24.03
C GLY A 20 6.30 0.94 -24.55
N LEU A 21 5.66 0.15 -23.68
CA LEU A 21 5.02 -1.11 -24.08
C LEU A 21 3.83 -0.89 -25.02
N LEU A 22 2.99 0.13 -24.79
CA LEU A 22 1.90 0.48 -25.69
C LEU A 22 2.40 0.85 -27.09
N VAL A 23 3.46 1.65 -27.18
CA VAL A 23 4.08 2.02 -28.46
C VAL A 23 4.65 0.78 -29.15
N LEU A 24 5.36 -0.09 -28.42
CA LEU A 24 5.88 -1.34 -28.96
C LEU A 24 4.76 -2.23 -29.54
N VAL A 25 3.68 -2.40 -28.77
CA VAL A 25 2.52 -3.22 -29.17
C VAL A 25 1.84 -2.62 -30.41
N ALA A 26 1.69 -1.31 -30.47
CA ALA A 26 1.11 -0.61 -31.62
C ALA A 26 1.98 -0.78 -32.88
N VAL A 27 3.31 -0.62 -32.76
CA VAL A 27 4.24 -0.81 -33.87
C VAL A 27 4.20 -2.25 -34.38
N ILE A 28 4.26 -3.24 -33.49
CA ILE A 28 4.19 -4.65 -33.87
C ILE A 28 2.82 -4.98 -34.51
N GLY A 29 1.72 -4.49 -33.94
CA GLY A 29 0.38 -4.69 -34.49
C GLY A 29 0.18 -4.04 -35.86
N PHE A 30 0.90 -2.97 -36.16
CA PHE A 30 0.91 -2.31 -37.46
C PHE A 30 1.67 -3.12 -38.53
N PHE A 31 2.84 -3.68 -38.18
CA PHE A 31 3.67 -4.43 -39.14
C PHE A 31 3.30 -5.91 -39.28
N PHE A 32 2.65 -6.53 -38.28
CA PHE A 32 2.34 -7.96 -38.26
C PHE A 32 0.83 -8.22 -38.18
N GLU A 33 0.17 -8.23 -39.35
CA GLU A 33 -1.28 -8.40 -39.48
C GLU A 33 -1.80 -9.72 -38.91
N LYS A 34 -1.01 -10.80 -39.01
CA LYS A 34 -1.37 -12.13 -38.50
C LYS A 34 -1.53 -12.17 -36.98
N THR A 35 -0.85 -11.28 -36.25
CA THR A 35 -0.93 -11.15 -34.79
C THR A 35 -1.76 -9.96 -34.33
N ARG A 36 -2.29 -9.14 -35.25
CA ARG A 36 -2.95 -7.87 -34.95
C ARG A 36 -4.08 -8.00 -33.93
N MET A 37 -4.93 -9.03 -34.05
CA MET A 37 -6.03 -9.26 -33.11
C MET A 37 -5.54 -9.53 -31.68
N TRP A 38 -4.47 -10.31 -31.52
CA TRP A 38 -3.86 -10.56 -30.21
C TRP A 38 -3.22 -9.29 -29.64
N MET A 39 -2.57 -8.49 -30.49
CA MET A 39 -1.94 -7.22 -30.10
C MET A 39 -2.97 -6.19 -29.67
N LEU A 40 -4.15 -6.14 -30.29
CA LEU A 40 -5.25 -5.27 -29.85
C LEU A 40 -5.77 -5.66 -28.45
N GLY A 41 -5.87 -6.96 -28.16
CA GLY A 41 -6.23 -7.44 -26.83
C GLY A 41 -5.21 -7.05 -25.76
N ILE A 42 -3.92 -7.26 -26.02
CA ILE A 42 -2.83 -6.85 -25.12
C ILE A 42 -2.82 -5.31 -24.96
N GLY A 43 -3.00 -4.58 -26.06
CA GLY A 43 -3.10 -3.12 -26.06
C GLY A 43 -4.25 -2.61 -25.20
N ALA A 44 -5.42 -3.24 -25.26
CA ALA A 44 -6.56 -2.89 -24.42
C ALA A 44 -6.26 -3.07 -22.93
N VAL A 45 -5.61 -4.18 -22.55
CA VAL A 45 -5.18 -4.42 -21.16
C VAL A 45 -4.18 -3.36 -20.69
N LEU A 46 -3.18 -3.03 -21.52
CA LEU A 46 -2.20 -2.00 -21.20
C LEU A 46 -2.80 -0.59 -21.09
N LEU A 47 -3.82 -0.27 -21.90
CA LEU A 47 -4.56 1.00 -21.81
C LEU A 47 -5.37 1.09 -20.52
N ILE A 48 -6.00 -0.01 -20.09
CA ILE A 48 -6.66 -0.08 -18.78
C ILE A 48 -5.63 0.16 -17.68
N ALA A 49 -4.49 -0.53 -17.71
CA ALA A 49 -3.41 -0.33 -16.74
C ALA A 49 -2.88 1.12 -16.74
N LEU A 50 -2.73 1.74 -17.91
CA LEU A 50 -2.36 3.15 -18.03
C LEU A 50 -3.40 4.07 -17.37
N GLY A 51 -4.70 3.79 -17.57
CA GLY A 51 -5.79 4.54 -16.95
C GLY A 51 -5.76 4.46 -15.42
N LEU A 52 -5.57 3.26 -14.87
CA LEU A 52 -5.44 3.06 -13.43
C LEU A 52 -4.21 3.78 -12.84
N GLU A 53 -3.06 3.68 -13.52
CA GLU A 53 -1.82 4.34 -13.13
C GLU A 53 -1.93 5.88 -13.18
N ALA A 54 -2.60 6.41 -14.22
CA ALA A 54 -2.80 7.84 -14.41
C ALA A 54 -3.77 8.42 -13.36
N ALA A 55 -4.83 7.69 -13.02
CA ALA A 55 -5.84 8.09 -12.06
C ALA A 55 -5.41 7.92 -10.59
N ASN A 56 -4.18 7.46 -10.31
CA ASN A 56 -3.73 7.05 -8.96
C ASN A 56 -4.72 6.11 -8.26
N THR A 57 -5.54 5.39 -9.02
CA THR A 57 -6.62 4.59 -8.47
C THR A 57 -6.08 3.18 -8.28
N ASP A 58 -5.79 2.83 -7.05
CA ASP A 58 -5.40 1.47 -6.67
C ASP A 58 -6.66 0.61 -6.70
N VAL A 59 -6.91 -0.04 -7.85
CA VAL A 59 -7.97 -1.05 -7.94
C VAL A 59 -7.47 -2.26 -7.19
N ASP A 60 -7.79 -2.27 -5.91
CA ASP A 60 -7.43 -3.32 -4.97
C ASP A 60 -8.21 -4.59 -5.35
N LEU A 61 -7.64 -5.41 -6.24
CA LEU A 61 -8.28 -6.61 -6.80
C LEU A 61 -8.60 -7.66 -5.73
N SER A 62 -7.98 -7.58 -4.55
CA SER A 62 -8.34 -8.36 -3.36
C SER A 62 -9.69 -7.94 -2.78
N LYS A 63 -10.03 -6.65 -2.84
CA LYS A 63 -11.27 -6.09 -2.27
C LYS A 63 -12.49 -6.30 -3.16
N ALA A 64 -12.27 -6.55 -4.46
CA ALA A 64 -13.34 -6.80 -5.42
C ALA A 64 -14.00 -8.18 -5.25
N TRP A 65 -13.34 -9.12 -4.56
CA TRP A 65 -13.88 -10.48 -4.36
C TRP A 65 -14.28 -10.79 -2.92
N GLU A 66 -13.85 -9.97 -1.96
CA GLU A 66 -13.99 -10.24 -0.54
C GLU A 66 -14.64 -9.06 0.16
N GLN A 67 -15.92 -8.84 -0.15
CA GLN A 67 -16.72 -7.91 0.62
C GLN A 67 -17.04 -8.56 1.97
N LYS A 68 -16.17 -8.35 2.97
CA LYS A 68 -16.50 -8.37 4.40
C LYS A 68 -15.43 -7.66 5.24
N SER A 69 -15.84 -6.54 5.82
CA SER A 69 -15.20 -5.79 6.92
C SER A 69 -14.08 -4.81 6.55
N PHE A 70 -14.49 -3.59 6.16
CA PHE A 70 -13.67 -2.38 6.04
C PHE A 70 -13.76 -1.53 7.31
N GLU A 71 -13.32 -2.07 8.43
CA GLU A 71 -13.04 -1.20 9.58
C GLU A 71 -11.53 -1.34 9.84
N ASN A 72 -10.81 -0.24 9.58
CA ASN A 72 -9.41 0.05 9.92
C ASN A 72 -8.27 -0.60 9.11
N THR A 73 -8.22 -0.36 7.80
CA THR A 73 -7.00 -0.56 6.97
C THR A 73 -6.58 0.70 6.19
N VAL A 74 -6.69 1.87 6.82
CA VAL A 74 -6.08 3.10 6.28
C VAL A 74 -4.67 3.24 6.85
N ILE A 75 -3.71 2.61 6.19
CA ILE A 75 -2.29 2.89 6.41
C ILE A 75 -1.95 4.12 5.58
N GLN A 76 -1.75 5.27 6.23
CA GLN A 76 -1.21 6.44 5.54
C GLN A 76 0.20 6.13 5.06
N ARG A 77 0.55 6.59 3.87
CA ARG A 77 1.87 6.38 3.28
C ARG A 77 2.55 7.72 3.02
N ASP A 78 3.86 7.75 3.22
CA ASP A 78 4.69 8.91 2.90
C ASP A 78 4.84 9.09 1.38
N GLU A 79 5.50 10.19 0.97
CA GLU A 79 5.81 10.46 -0.44
C GLU A 79 6.69 9.37 -1.09
N ASP A 80 7.35 8.56 -0.27
CA ASP A 80 8.23 7.45 -0.65
C ASP A 80 7.50 6.08 -0.67
N GLY A 81 6.22 6.05 -0.28
CA GLY A 81 5.34 4.88 -0.28
C GLY A 81 5.51 3.91 0.90
N ASN A 82 6.23 4.31 1.95
CA ASN A 82 6.38 3.53 3.18
C ASN A 82 5.14 3.71 4.06
N ALA A 83 4.78 2.68 4.83
CA ALA A 83 3.70 2.75 5.81
C ALA A 83 4.11 3.70 6.94
N ILE A 84 3.29 4.73 7.19
CA ILE A 84 3.42 5.59 8.36
C ILE A 84 2.51 5.01 9.45
N TYR A 85 3.12 4.28 10.38
CA TYR A 85 2.43 3.84 11.59
C TYR A 85 2.20 5.06 12.51
N GLY A 86 1.02 5.16 13.15
CA GLY A 86 0.69 6.30 14.03
C GLY A 86 0.22 7.58 13.32
N ALA A 87 -0.10 7.54 12.03
CA ALA A 87 -0.56 8.74 11.32
C ALA A 87 -1.96 9.25 11.74
N MET A 88 -2.74 8.45 12.48
CA MET A 88 -4.08 8.79 12.98
C MET A 88 -4.13 8.83 14.50
N CYS A 89 -3.38 9.73 15.13
CA CYS A 89 -3.44 9.95 16.58
C CYS A 89 -4.62 10.83 17.03
N GLU A 90 -5.49 11.29 16.14
CA GLU A 90 -6.63 12.15 16.53
C GLU A 90 -7.84 11.32 16.97
N GLU A 91 -7.99 10.12 16.43
CA GLU A 91 -9.14 9.23 16.63
C GLU A 91 -8.71 7.91 17.28
N ASN A 92 -9.58 7.29 18.08
CA ASN A 92 -9.29 5.97 18.65
C ASN A 92 -9.56 4.86 17.62
N VAL A 93 -8.59 4.61 16.74
CA VAL A 93 -8.75 3.68 15.60
C VAL A 93 -7.86 2.42 15.66
N TYR A 94 -6.92 2.36 16.61
CA TYR A 94 -6.02 1.22 16.78
C TYR A 94 -6.37 0.41 18.03
N ASN A 95 -6.10 -0.88 18.00
CA ASN A 95 -6.14 -1.80 19.13
C ASN A 95 -5.06 -2.90 18.96
N CYS A 96 -4.86 -3.75 19.98
CA CYS A 96 -3.79 -4.77 19.94
C CYS A 96 -3.93 -5.82 18.82
N ASP A 97 -5.14 -6.06 18.28
CA ASP A 97 -5.35 -7.01 17.20
C ASP A 97 -4.88 -6.46 15.83
N ASP A 98 -4.61 -5.14 15.75
CA ASP A 98 -4.11 -4.48 14.54
C ASP A 98 -2.59 -4.69 14.32
N PHE A 99 -1.88 -5.27 15.30
CA PHE A 99 -0.43 -5.42 15.28
C PHE A 99 -0.01 -6.89 15.32
N SER A 100 1.02 -7.24 14.56
CA SER A 100 1.58 -8.60 14.55
C SER A 100 2.62 -8.80 15.65
N THR A 101 3.27 -7.71 16.06
CA THR A 101 4.30 -7.74 17.11
C THR A 101 4.10 -6.64 18.14
N GLN A 102 4.63 -6.87 19.34
CA GLN A 102 4.63 -5.89 20.43
C GLN A 102 5.38 -4.61 20.04
N SER A 103 6.48 -4.73 19.28
CA SER A 103 7.28 -3.59 18.82
C SER A 103 6.49 -2.64 17.90
N GLU A 104 5.65 -3.18 17.02
CA GLU A 104 4.79 -2.37 16.14
C GLU A 104 3.73 -1.61 16.94
N ALA A 105 3.12 -2.27 17.94
CA ALA A 105 2.17 -1.64 18.84
C ALA A 105 2.82 -0.53 19.68
N GLN A 106 4.06 -0.77 20.14
CA GLN A 106 4.84 0.20 20.91
C GLN A 106 5.14 1.45 20.10
N GLU A 107 5.51 1.32 18.82
CA GLU A 107 5.77 2.48 17.95
C GLU A 107 4.55 3.39 17.83
N VAL A 108 3.35 2.80 17.68
CA VAL A 108 2.10 3.58 17.62
C VAL A 108 1.76 4.20 18.98
N TYR A 109 1.94 3.45 20.07
CA TYR A 109 1.75 3.98 21.42
C TYR A 109 2.66 5.19 21.65
N ASP A 110 3.96 5.06 21.43
CA ASP A 110 4.95 6.13 21.62
C ASP A 110 4.68 7.34 20.72
N THR A 111 4.24 7.10 19.48
CA THR A 111 3.93 8.18 18.51
C THR A 111 2.67 8.96 18.89
N CYS A 112 1.63 8.26 19.37
CA CYS A 112 0.35 8.88 19.73
C CYS A 112 0.24 9.25 21.22
N HIS A 113 1.25 8.93 22.02
CA HIS A 113 1.33 9.27 23.44
C HIS A 113 1.41 10.79 23.64
N THR A 114 0.49 11.33 24.41
CA THR A 114 0.47 12.76 24.77
C THR A 114 0.13 12.92 26.26
N ALA A 115 0.56 14.00 26.88
CA ALA A 115 0.29 14.25 28.31
C ALA A 115 -1.22 14.31 28.64
N ASP A 116 -2.03 14.79 27.70
CA ASP A 116 -3.49 14.91 27.87
C ASP A 116 -4.24 13.60 27.55
N ASN A 117 -3.64 12.72 26.76
CA ASN A 117 -4.20 11.42 26.41
C ASN A 117 -3.06 10.40 26.17
N PRO A 118 -2.52 9.80 27.24
CA PRO A 118 -1.31 8.97 27.18
C PRO A 118 -1.55 7.62 26.51
N ASP A 119 -2.75 7.08 26.61
CA ASP A 119 -3.14 5.81 25.97
C ASP A 119 -4.42 5.98 25.16
N ARG A 120 -4.37 6.83 24.15
CA ARG A 120 -5.54 7.16 23.32
C ARG A 120 -6.20 5.94 22.70
N HIS A 121 -5.39 4.97 22.32
CA HIS A 121 -5.81 3.79 21.58
C HIS A 121 -6.10 2.60 22.52
N GLY A 122 -5.88 2.73 23.83
CA GLY A 122 -6.10 1.63 24.75
C GLY A 122 -5.12 0.46 24.54
N LEU A 123 -3.90 0.75 24.08
CA LEU A 123 -2.86 -0.23 23.79
C LEU A 123 -2.11 -0.65 25.07
N ASP A 124 -2.08 0.20 26.10
CA ASP A 124 -1.40 -0.02 27.38
C ASP A 124 -2.43 0.01 28.53
N ARG A 125 -3.19 -1.08 28.64
CA ARG A 125 -4.37 -1.13 29.52
C ARG A 125 -4.04 -1.14 31.01
N ASP A 126 -2.86 -1.65 31.38
CA ASP A 126 -2.36 -1.66 32.75
C ASP A 126 -1.52 -0.42 33.08
N GLY A 127 -1.15 0.38 32.08
CA GLY A 127 -0.53 1.69 32.26
C GLY A 127 0.93 1.59 32.69
N ASP A 128 1.62 0.53 32.29
CA ASP A 128 3.03 0.29 32.63
C ASP A 128 4.00 0.88 31.59
N GLY A 129 3.47 1.50 30.53
CA GLY A 129 4.22 2.09 29.43
C GLY A 129 4.57 1.10 28.32
N VAL A 130 4.11 -0.15 28.41
CA VAL A 130 4.40 -1.20 27.44
C VAL A 130 3.12 -1.58 26.70
N ALA A 131 3.04 -1.20 25.43
CA ALA A 131 1.85 -1.48 24.63
C ALA A 131 1.71 -2.97 24.33
N CYS A 132 0.49 -3.51 24.45
CA CYS A 132 0.06 -4.82 23.98
C CYS A 132 1.02 -5.97 24.32
N GLN A 133 1.39 -6.12 25.59
CA GLN A 133 2.43 -7.06 26.06
C GLN A 133 2.14 -8.53 25.75
N SER A 134 0.90 -8.87 25.38
CA SER A 134 0.48 -10.20 24.93
C SER A 134 0.96 -10.57 23.52
N LEU A 135 1.39 -9.59 22.72
CA LEU A 135 1.87 -9.84 21.36
C LEU A 135 3.30 -10.43 21.37
N PRO A 136 3.66 -11.19 20.31
CA PRO A 136 5.04 -11.66 20.15
C PRO A 136 6.03 -10.50 20.14
N GLN A 137 7.14 -10.64 20.87
CA GLN A 137 8.25 -9.70 20.75
C GLN A 137 8.94 -9.98 19.41
N GLY A 138 8.79 -9.05 18.46
CA GLY A 138 9.43 -9.13 17.16
C GLY A 138 10.94 -9.29 17.34
N VAL A 139 11.53 -10.26 16.65
CA VAL A 139 12.99 -10.43 16.64
C VAL A 139 13.59 -9.30 15.79
N GLU A 140 14.32 -8.41 16.45
CA GLU A 140 15.15 -7.34 15.84
C GLU A 140 16.22 -7.88 14.88
#